data_AF-A0A1G8F8T6-F1
#
_entry.id   AF-A0A1G8F8T6-F1
#
_cell.length_a   1.000
_cell.length_b   1.000
_cell.length_c   1.000
_cell.angle_alpha   90.00
_cell.angle_beta   90.00
_cell.angle_gamma   90.00
#
_symmetry.space_group_name_H-M   'P 1'
#
loop_
_entity.id
_entity.type
_entity.pdbx_description
1 polymer ?
#
loop_
_entity_poly.entity_id
_entity_poly.type
_entity_poly.pdbx_seq_one_letter_code
_entity_poly.pdbx_strand_id
1 'polypeptide(L)'
;MTRATAMFAFACLLAGCDRPQALSVEALAADPAQLHALRAECGRSEHDGAFCARVTQADLRRFLSGQAGPGEYQTLADLPPIPDSFDDPVEARP
;
A
#
# COMPACT_ATOMS: atom_id res chain seq x y z
N MET A 1 39.51 -2.80 24.17
CA MET A 1 39.01 -3.57 23.01
C MET A 1 37.49 -3.71 23.02
N THR A 2 36.85 -4.00 24.16
CA THR A 2 35.38 -4.17 24.32
C THR A 2 34.53 -2.98 23.86
N ARG A 3 35.00 -1.74 24.09
CA ARG A 3 34.28 -0.52 23.67
C ARG A 3 34.23 -0.34 22.14
N ALA A 4 35.31 -0.71 21.45
CA ALA A 4 35.39 -0.64 20.00
C ALA A 4 34.47 -1.69 19.36
N THR A 5 34.42 -2.90 19.94
CA THR A 5 33.49 -3.96 19.51
C THR A 5 32.03 -3.55 19.70
N ALA A 6 31.71 -2.89 20.82
CA ALA A 6 30.36 -2.37 21.07
C ALA A 6 29.97 -1.26 20.10
N MET A 7 30.85 -0.30 19.82
CA MET A 7 30.59 0.74 18.81
C MET A 7 30.41 0.16 17.41
N PHE A 8 31.22 -0.83 17.04
CA PHE A 8 31.13 -1.47 15.73
C PHE A 8 29.82 -2.26 15.58
N ALA A 9 29.43 -3.02 16.61
CA ALA A 9 28.14 -3.72 16.64
C ALA A 9 26.97 -2.73 16.55
N PHE A 10 27.04 -1.59 17.24
CA PHE A 10 26.01 -0.56 17.21
C PHE A 10 25.93 0.11 15.82
N ALA A 11 27.07 0.42 15.20
CA ALA A 11 27.13 0.95 13.84
C ALA A 11 26.57 -0.03 12.80
N CYS A 12 26.84 -1.33 12.95
CA CYS A 12 26.27 -2.37 12.08
C CYS A 12 24.74 -2.51 12.26
N LEU A 13 24.22 -2.37 13.48
CA LEU A 13 22.78 -2.36 13.74
C LEU A 13 22.10 -1.15 13.09
N LEU A 14 22.69 0.05 13.20
CA LEU A 14 22.18 1.26 12.56
C LEU A 14 22.25 1.20 11.02
N ALA A 15 23.33 0.64 10.46
CA ALA A 15 23.42 0.41 9.01
C ALA A 15 22.38 -0.60 8.50
N GLY A 16 21.88 -1.48 9.36
CA GLY A 16 20.76 -2.38 9.07
C GLY A 16 19.39 -1.68 9.04
N CYS A 17 19.23 -0.54 9.71
CA CYS A 17 18.02 0.29 9.63
C CYS A 17 17.89 1.04 8.30
N ASP A 18 19.02 1.23 7.60
CA ASP A 18 19.10 1.86 6.27
C ASP A 18 18.93 0.84 5.13
N ARG A 19 18.78 -0.46 5.44
CA ARG A 19 18.29 -1.39 4.41
C ARG A 19 16.88 -0.94 4.05
N PRO A 20 16.57 -0.71 2.75
CA PRO A 20 15.20 -0.49 2.34
C PRO A 20 14.44 -1.73 2.80
N GLN A 21 13.64 -1.54 3.84
CA GLN A 21 12.74 -2.54 4.40
C GLN A 21 11.98 -3.03 3.19
N ALA A 22 12.25 -4.24 2.71
CA ALA A 22 11.76 -4.67 1.41
C ALA A 22 10.24 -4.51 1.37
N LEU A 23 9.76 -3.42 0.75
CA LEU A 23 8.39 -2.86 0.80
C LEU A 23 7.45 -3.71 1.65
N SER A 24 7.60 -3.60 2.97
CA SER A 24 6.76 -4.37 3.87
C SER A 24 5.36 -3.76 3.84
N VAL A 25 4.36 -4.59 4.07
CA VAL A 25 2.97 -4.14 4.08
C VAL A 25 2.77 -3.04 5.12
N GLU A 26 3.40 -3.17 6.28
CA GLU A 26 3.42 -2.17 7.35
C GLU A 26 4.06 -0.85 6.93
N ALA A 27 5.26 -0.90 6.35
CA ALA A 27 5.98 0.31 5.95
C ALA A 27 5.21 1.05 4.86
N LEU A 28 4.68 0.31 3.90
CA LEU A 28 3.90 0.89 2.81
C LEU A 28 2.55 1.44 3.30
N ALA A 29 1.88 0.77 4.26
CA ALA A 29 0.66 1.29 4.86
C ALA A 29 0.89 2.56 5.71
N ALA A 30 2.12 2.77 6.19
CA ALA A 30 2.50 3.96 6.95
C ALA A 30 2.78 5.19 6.06
N ASP A 31 3.12 4.99 4.78
CA ASP A 31 3.39 6.07 3.81
C ASP A 31 2.25 6.20 2.77
N PRO A 32 1.26 7.10 2.97
CA PRO A 32 0.14 7.27 2.05
C PRO A 32 0.54 7.73 0.65
N ALA A 33 1.55 8.61 0.55
CA ALA A 33 1.93 9.21 -0.73
C ALA A 33 2.61 8.18 -1.63
N GLN A 34 3.53 7.41 -1.04
CA GLN A 34 4.20 6.31 -1.73
C GLN A 34 3.20 5.21 -2.13
N LEU A 35 2.30 4.84 -1.21
CA LEU A 35 1.27 3.84 -1.49
C LEU A 35 0.32 4.26 -2.63
N HIS A 36 -0.09 5.53 -2.67
CA HIS A 36 -0.95 6.06 -3.74
C HIS A 36 -0.27 5.96 -5.12
N ALA A 37 1.00 6.36 -5.22
CA ALA A 37 1.77 6.26 -6.47
C ALA A 37 1.89 4.80 -6.95
N LEU A 38 2.25 3.88 -6.05
CA LEU A 38 2.37 2.45 -6.38
C LEU A 38 1.04 1.83 -6.81
N ARG A 39 -0.09 2.27 -6.23
CA ARG A 39 -1.43 1.84 -6.64
C ARG A 39 -1.71 2.23 -8.10
N ALA A 40 -1.36 3.46 -8.49
CA ALA A 40 -1.52 3.95 -9.85
C ALA A 40 -0.60 3.23 -10.86
N GLU A 41 0.62 2.88 -10.46
CA GLU A 41 1.55 2.07 -11.27
C GLU A 41 1.04 0.64 -11.46
N CYS A 42 0.51 0.01 -10.40
CA CYS A 42 -0.12 -1.31 -10.49
C CYS A 42 -1.38 -1.33 -11.36
N GLY A 43 -2.17 -0.26 -11.36
CA GLY A 43 -3.31 -0.12 -12.28
C GLY A 43 -2.90 -0.01 -13.77
N ARG A 44 -1.66 0.38 -14.04
CA ARG A 44 -1.06 0.45 -15.39
C ARG A 44 -0.26 -0.82 -15.76
N SER A 45 -0.28 -1.85 -14.90
CA SER A 45 0.43 -3.11 -15.10
C SER A 45 1.96 -2.96 -15.25
N GLU A 46 2.56 -1.97 -14.58
CA GLU A 46 4.01 -1.71 -14.65
C GLU A 46 4.84 -2.63 -13.75
N HIS A 47 4.20 -3.41 -12.87
CA HIS A 47 4.83 -4.28 -11.88
C HIS A 47 4.31 -5.72 -11.93
N ASP A 48 5.08 -6.65 -11.35
CA ASP A 48 4.67 -8.06 -11.19
C ASP A 48 3.43 -8.23 -10.29
N GLY A 49 2.65 -9.28 -10.54
CA GLY A 49 1.41 -9.56 -9.81
C GLY A 49 1.60 -9.76 -8.30
N ALA A 50 2.69 -10.40 -7.86
CA ALA A 50 2.97 -10.59 -6.44
C ALA A 50 3.38 -9.28 -5.75
N PHE A 51 4.01 -8.38 -6.49
CA PHE A 51 4.26 -7.02 -6.02
C PHE A 51 2.96 -6.26 -5.84
N CYS A 52 2.10 -6.24 -6.86
CA CYS A 52 0.82 -5.53 -6.78
C CYS A 52 -0.12 -6.12 -5.73
N ALA A 53 -0.08 -7.43 -5.49
CA ALA A 53 -0.82 -8.04 -4.37
C ALA A 53 -0.37 -7.49 -3.00
N ARG A 54 0.92 -7.23 -2.79
CA ARG A 54 1.42 -6.59 -1.55
C ARG A 54 1.00 -5.14 -1.43
N VAL A 55 1.03 -4.38 -2.54
CA VAL A 55 0.53 -2.99 -2.57
C VAL A 55 -0.96 -2.96 -2.19
N THR A 56 -1.77 -3.85 -2.77
CA THR A 56 -3.19 -3.99 -2.42
C THR A 56 -3.40 -4.37 -0.96
N GLN A 57 -2.56 -5.27 -0.41
CA GLN A 57 -2.64 -5.64 1.00
C GLN A 57 -2.30 -4.46 1.93
N ALA A 58 -1.29 -3.65 1.59
CA ALA A 58 -0.94 -2.44 2.33
C ALA A 58 -2.08 -1.42 2.28
N ASP A 59 -2.71 -1.29 1.12
CA ASP A 59 -3.87 -0.43 0.93
C ASP A 59 -5.06 -0.81 1.80
N LEU A 60 -5.44 -2.09 1.78
CA LEU A 60 -6.50 -2.60 2.63
C LEU A 60 -6.21 -2.36 4.12
N ARG A 61 -4.97 -2.60 4.55
CA ARG A 61 -4.58 -2.38 5.94
C ARG A 61 -4.73 -0.92 6.34
N ARG A 62 -4.29 0.00 5.47
CA ARG A 62 -4.39 1.44 5.72
C ARG A 62 -5.83 1.91 5.76
N PHE A 63 -6.66 1.45 4.83
CA PHE A 63 -8.09 1.73 4.83
C PHE A 63 -8.75 1.28 6.15
N LEU A 64 -8.41 0.09 6.63
CA LEU A 64 -8.98 -0.48 7.86
C LEU A 64 -8.35 0.06 9.16
N SER A 65 -7.25 0.83 9.10
CA SER A 65 -6.59 1.34 10.32
C SER A 65 -7.32 2.54 10.94
N GLY A 66 -8.21 3.19 10.18
CA GLY A 66 -8.85 4.44 10.59
C GLY A 66 -7.91 5.65 10.65
N GLN A 67 -6.67 5.51 10.17
CA GLN A 67 -5.67 6.60 10.12
C GLN A 67 -5.67 7.34 8.78
N ALA A 68 -6.60 7.01 7.87
CA ALA A 68 -6.70 7.63 6.57
C ALA A 68 -7.19 9.08 6.67
N GLY A 69 -6.58 9.97 5.89
CA GLY A 69 -7.00 11.37 5.79
C GLY A 69 -8.25 11.54 4.90
N PRO A 70 -8.98 12.67 5.01
CA PRO A 70 -10.22 12.91 4.26
C PRO A 70 -10.05 13.01 2.74
N GLY A 71 -8.83 13.19 2.23
CA GLY A 71 -8.54 13.26 0.79
C GLY A 71 -7.68 12.10 0.28
N GLU A 72 -7.53 11.04 1.07
CA GLU A 72 -6.59 9.96 0.76
C GLU A 72 -7.18 8.87 -0.14
N TYR A 73 -8.47 8.60 0.03
CA TYR A 73 -9.25 7.73 -0.83
C TYR A 73 -10.21 8.57 -1.65
N GLN A 74 -10.54 8.06 -2.84
CA GLN A 74 -11.47 8.72 -3.75
C GLN A 74 -12.72 9.15 -2.99
N THR A 75 -13.08 10.42 -3.16
CA THR A 75 -14.32 10.91 -2.59
C THR A 75 -15.49 10.39 -3.42
N LEU A 76 -16.70 10.47 -2.88
CA LEU A 76 -17.90 10.07 -3.60
C LEU A 76 -18.05 10.80 -4.95
N ALA A 77 -17.50 12.00 -5.07
CA ALA A 77 -17.51 12.81 -6.30
C ALA A 77 -16.56 12.27 -7.39
N ASP A 78 -15.56 11.48 -7.01
CA ASP A 78 -14.55 10.95 -7.92
C ASP A 78 -14.86 9.51 -8.39
N LEU A 79 -15.97 8.93 -7.92
CA LEU A 79 -16.46 7.63 -8.37
C LEU A 79 -17.02 7.75 -9.80
N PRO A 80 -16.80 6.74 -10.66
CA PRO A 80 -17.46 6.70 -11.96
C PRO A 80 -18.98 6.71 -11.78
N PRO A 81 -19.75 7.24 -12.74
CA PRO A 81 -21.20 7.20 -12.69
C PRO A 81 -21.69 5.76 -12.54
N ILE A 82 -22.75 5.57 -11.76
CA ILE A 82 -23.44 4.28 -11.63
C ILE A 82 -23.87 3.85 -13.05
N PRO A 83 -23.51 2.65 -13.51
CA PRO A 83 -23.96 2.16 -14.82
C PRO A 83 -25.48 2.00 -14.86
N ASP A 84 -26.11 2.30 -15.99
CA ASP A 84 -27.56 2.14 -16.17
C ASP A 84 -28.03 0.71 -15.88
N SER A 85 -27.18 -0.29 -16.15
CA SER A 85 -27.46 -1.69 -15.89
C SER A 85 -27.48 -2.08 -14.40
N PHE A 86 -27.19 -1.14 -13.50
CA PHE A 86 -27.12 -1.43 -12.06
C PHE A 86 -28.49 -1.75 -11.47
N ASP A 87 -29.55 -1.10 -11.97
CA ASP A 87 -30.93 -1.29 -11.53
C ASP A 87 -31.69 -2.34 -12.37
N ASP A 88 -31.09 -2.81 -13.47
CA ASP A 88 -31.73 -3.80 -14.33
C ASP A 88 -31.88 -5.13 -13.57
N PRO A 89 -33.05 -5.78 -13.65
CA PRO A 89 -33.23 -7.11 -13.08
C PRO A 89 -32.25 -8.08 -13.77
N VAL A 90 -31.45 -8.78 -12.96
CA VAL A 90 -30.65 -9.89 -13.47
C VAL A 90 -31.63 -10.98 -13.91
N GLU A 91 -31.75 -11.19 -15.22
CA GLU A 91 -32.44 -12.32 -15.81
C GLU A 91 -31.90 -13.60 -15.16
N ALA A 92 -32.67 -14.18 -14.23
CA ALA A 92 -32.34 -15.43 -13.60
C ALA A 92 -32.35 -16.50 -14.70
N ARG A 93 -31.17 -16.98 -15.08
CA ARG A 93 -31.04 -18.03 -16.08
C ARG A 93 -31.77 -19.29 -15.57
N PRO A 94 -32.66 -19.91 -16.38
CA PRO A 94 -33.41 -21.10 -15.98
C PRO A 94 -32.51 -22.32 -15.74
#